data_AF-A0A356M525-F1
#
_entry.id   AF-A0A356M525-F1
#
_cell.length_a   1.000
_cell.length_b   1.000
_cell.length_c   1.000
_cell.angle_alpha   90.00
_cell.angle_beta   90.00
_cell.angle_gamma   90.00
#
_symmetry.space_group_name_H-M   'P 1'
#
loop_
_entity.id
_entity.type
_entity.pdbx_description
1 polymer ?
#
loop_
_entity_poly.entity_id
_entity_poly.type
_entity_poly.pdbx_seq_one_letter_code
_entity_poly.pdbx_strand_id
1 'polypeptide(L)'
;MSETGSLFGWLIAIGLFLTLLNYPVKVIYRTKIAPLPRESKMKTAYGHIQRFIVTYHRFFALFTTLMLTAHIIIQLVYRWLSWTGLAAAILMVVNGFLGGYGHFIKKKKRSAWFYIHRTVASLLIIAIVVHLVTNGR
;
A
#
# COMPACT_ATOMS: atom_id res chain seq x y z
N MET A 1 8.44 -20.17 -10.54
CA MET A 1 7.59 -20.05 -9.33
C MET A 1 6.44 -21.03 -9.51
N SER A 2 6.02 -21.73 -8.45
CA SER A 2 4.74 -22.44 -8.46
C SER A 2 3.61 -21.45 -8.75
N GLU A 3 2.53 -21.92 -9.37
CA GLU A 3 1.35 -21.09 -9.69
C GLU A 3 0.85 -20.34 -8.44
N THR A 4 0.91 -21.00 -7.27
CA THR A 4 0.55 -20.44 -5.97
C THR A 4 1.42 -19.24 -5.58
N GLY A 5 2.74 -19.31 -5.77
CA GLY A 5 3.64 -18.20 -5.47
C GLY A 5 3.37 -16.97 -6.35
N SER A 6 3.03 -17.20 -7.62
CA SER A 6 2.66 -16.13 -8.56
C SER A 6 1.34 -15.46 -8.17
N LEU A 7 0.33 -16.25 -7.77
CA LEU A 7 -0.96 -15.75 -7.32
C LEU A 7 -0.82 -14.77 -6.14
N PHE A 8 -0.11 -15.15 -5.07
CA PHE A 8 0.09 -14.27 -3.92
C PHE A 8 0.88 -13.01 -4.28
N GLY A 9 1.85 -13.10 -5.18
CA GLY A 9 2.56 -11.93 -5.70
C GLY A 9 1.62 -10.92 -6.36
N TRP A 10 0.69 -11.40 -7.20
CA TRP A 10 -0.33 -10.54 -7.83
C TRP A 10 -1.33 -9.97 -6.84
N LEU A 11 -1.78 -10.75 -5.85
CA LEU A 11 -2.67 -10.26 -4.80
C LEU A 11 -2.01 -9.14 -3.97
N ILE A 12 -0.71 -9.28 -3.66
CA ILE A 12 0.08 -8.22 -3.02
C ILE A 12 0.13 -6.99 -3.92
N ALA A 13 0.41 -7.15 -5.23
CA ALA A 13 0.49 -6.03 -6.15
C ALA A 13 -0.83 -5.25 -6.23
N ILE A 14 -1.98 -5.93 -6.31
CA ILE A 14 -3.31 -5.31 -6.32
C ILE A 14 -3.59 -4.61 -4.98
N GLY A 15 -3.33 -5.29 -3.86
CA GLY A 15 -3.53 -4.71 -2.53
C GLY A 15 -2.68 -3.46 -2.29
N LEU A 16 -1.40 -3.52 -2.70
CA LEU A 16 -0.48 -2.40 -2.64
C LEU A 16 -0.97 -1.25 -3.52
N PHE A 17 -1.38 -1.53 -4.76
CA PHE A 17 -1.92 -0.51 -5.66
C PHE A 17 -3.10 0.24 -5.02
N LEU A 18 -4.09 -0.50 -4.50
CA LEU A 18 -5.25 0.09 -3.80
C LEU A 18 -4.83 0.88 -2.55
N THR A 19 -3.83 0.40 -1.82
CA THR A 19 -3.27 1.10 -0.66
C THR A 19 -2.62 2.42 -1.06
N LEU A 20 -1.85 2.43 -2.15
CA LEU A 20 -1.14 3.61 -2.65
C LEU A 20 -2.07 4.66 -3.27
N LEU A 21 -3.20 4.26 -3.85
CA LEU A 21 -4.22 5.17 -4.41
C LEU A 21 -4.71 6.23 -3.40
N ASN A 22 -4.61 5.96 -2.10
CA ASN A 22 -4.99 6.92 -1.05
C ASN A 22 -4.32 8.30 -1.20
N TYR A 23 -3.05 8.36 -1.62
CA TYR A 23 -2.37 9.64 -1.81
C TYR A 23 -2.80 10.36 -3.10
N PRO A 24 -2.71 9.76 -4.31
CA PRO A 24 -3.16 10.39 -5.56
C PRO A 24 -4.61 10.85 -5.50
N VAL A 25 -5.50 10.02 -4.95
CA VAL A 25 -6.94 10.34 -4.87
C VAL A 25 -7.20 11.58 -4.01
N LYS A 26 -6.48 11.72 -2.88
CA LYS A 26 -6.56 12.94 -2.04
C LYS A 26 -6.00 14.17 -2.74
N VAL A 27 -4.93 14.02 -3.51
CA VAL A 27 -4.30 15.12 -4.26
C VAL A 27 -5.22 15.61 -5.37
N ILE A 28 -5.78 14.71 -6.17
CA ILE A 28 -6.71 15.04 -7.25
C ILE A 28 -7.97 15.67 -6.66
N TYR A 29 -8.51 15.11 -5.56
CA TYR A 29 -9.68 15.71 -4.93
C TYR A 29 -9.42 17.15 -4.50
N ARG A 30 -8.29 17.40 -3.82
CA ARG A 30 -7.97 18.75 -3.32
C ARG A 30 -7.73 19.75 -4.44
N THR A 31 -7.06 19.34 -5.52
CA THR A 31 -6.61 20.25 -6.58
C THR A 31 -7.63 20.47 -7.69
N LYS A 32 -8.42 19.43 -8.04
CA LYS A 32 -9.32 19.46 -9.20
C LYS A 32 -10.80 19.36 -8.84
N ILE A 33 -11.14 18.63 -7.76
CA ILE A 33 -12.55 18.30 -7.45
C ILE A 33 -13.15 19.23 -6.39
N ALA A 34 -12.38 19.59 -5.37
CA ALA A 34 -12.82 20.45 -4.27
C ALA A 34 -13.35 21.82 -4.73
N PRO A 35 -12.72 22.50 -5.74
CA PRO A 35 -13.19 23.79 -6.25
C PRO A 35 -14.52 23.73 -7.03
N LEU A 36 -14.97 22.54 -7.44
CA LEU A 36 -16.19 22.42 -8.26
C LEU A 36 -17.44 22.83 -7.48
N PRO A 37 -18.50 23.31 -8.16
CA PRO A 37 -19.81 23.54 -7.54
C PRO A 37 -20.34 22.29 -6.83
N ARG A 38 -21.11 22.47 -5.75
CA ARG A 38 -21.69 21.35 -4.97
C ARG A 38 -22.63 20.46 -5.80
N GLU A 39 -23.28 21.03 -6.80
CA GLU A 39 -24.23 20.34 -7.70
C GLU A 39 -23.54 19.51 -8.80
N SER A 40 -22.21 19.63 -8.94
CA SER A 40 -21.46 18.90 -9.96
C SER A 40 -21.53 17.40 -9.74
N LYS A 41 -22.10 16.66 -10.70
CA LYS A 41 -22.11 15.18 -10.71
C LYS A 41 -20.71 14.59 -10.55
N MET A 42 -19.70 15.23 -11.14
CA MET A 42 -18.29 14.81 -11.02
C MET A 42 -17.78 14.93 -9.58
N LYS A 43 -18.16 15.98 -8.86
CA LYS A 43 -17.80 16.17 -7.45
C LYS A 43 -18.39 15.07 -6.57
N THR A 44 -19.65 14.74 -6.79
CA THR A 44 -20.33 13.66 -6.07
C THR A 44 -19.71 12.29 -6.37
N ALA A 45 -19.56 11.94 -7.65
CA ALA A 45 -19.00 10.66 -8.08
C ALA A 45 -17.57 10.46 -7.55
N TYR A 46 -16.70 11.46 -7.72
CA TYR A 46 -15.34 11.40 -7.20
C TYR A 46 -15.31 11.40 -5.67
N GLY A 47 -16.25 12.09 -5.01
CA GLY A 47 -16.43 12.05 -3.56
C GLY A 47 -16.69 10.64 -3.04
N HIS A 48 -17.49 9.83 -3.75
CA HIS A 48 -17.71 8.42 -3.41
C HIS A 48 -16.44 7.59 -3.57
N ILE A 49 -15.72 7.75 -4.70
CA ILE A 49 -14.46 7.05 -4.95
C ILE A 49 -13.42 7.40 -3.87
N GLN A 50 -13.26 8.70 -3.57
CA GLN A 50 -12.37 9.14 -2.51
C GLN A 50 -12.77 8.53 -1.17
N ARG A 51 -14.05 8.60 -0.81
CA ARG A 51 -14.52 8.06 0.47
C ARG A 51 -14.21 6.56 0.55
N PHE A 52 -14.48 5.80 -0.49
CA PHE A 52 -14.15 4.37 -0.56
C PHE A 52 -12.65 4.13 -0.35
N ILE A 53 -11.79 4.69 -1.19
CA ILE A 53 -10.33 4.46 -1.12
C ILE A 53 -9.76 4.88 0.25
N VAL A 54 -10.13 6.06 0.75
CA VAL A 54 -9.57 6.58 2.01
C VAL A 54 -10.10 5.83 3.23
N THR A 55 -11.36 5.40 3.21
CA THR A 55 -11.97 4.65 4.33
C THR A 55 -11.43 3.24 4.39
N TYR A 56 -11.28 2.59 3.24
CA TYR A 56 -10.84 1.20 3.15
C TYR A 56 -9.31 1.02 3.06
N HIS A 57 -8.53 2.11 2.94
CA HIS A 57 -7.06 2.08 2.89
C HIS A 57 -6.41 1.19 3.95
N ARG A 58 -6.90 1.23 5.21
CA ARG A 58 -6.36 0.37 6.29
C ARG A 58 -6.61 -1.12 6.06
N PHE A 59 -7.76 -1.45 5.45
CA PHE A 59 -8.12 -2.83 5.14
C PHE A 59 -7.34 -3.33 3.93
N PHE A 60 -7.07 -2.46 2.93
CA PHE A 60 -6.16 -2.79 1.83
C PHE A 60 -4.74 -3.04 2.33
N ALA A 61 -4.25 -2.20 3.25
CA ALA A 61 -2.95 -2.42 3.87
C ALA A 61 -2.90 -3.74 4.63
N LEU A 62 -3.92 -4.04 5.46
CA LEU A 62 -4.02 -5.31 6.18
C LEU A 62 -4.07 -6.51 5.24
N PHE A 63 -4.91 -6.46 4.21
CA PHE A 63 -4.98 -7.49 3.18
C PHE A 63 -3.61 -7.72 2.52
N THR A 64 -2.93 -6.64 2.13
CA THR A 64 -1.60 -6.72 1.50
C THR A 64 -0.58 -7.37 2.44
N THR A 65 -0.59 -7.03 3.74
CA THR A 65 0.28 -7.64 4.73
C THR A 65 -0.01 -9.12 4.92
N LEU A 66 -1.29 -9.53 4.97
CA LEU A 66 -1.66 -10.95 5.06
C LEU A 66 -1.21 -11.75 3.83
N MET A 67 -1.38 -11.18 2.63
CA MET A 67 -0.91 -11.82 1.40
C MET A 67 0.62 -11.89 1.35
N LEU A 68 1.32 -10.87 1.84
CA LEU A 68 2.78 -10.89 2.00
C LEU A 68 3.22 -12.02 2.95
N THR A 69 2.57 -12.17 4.09
CA THR A 69 2.88 -13.25 5.03
C THR A 69 2.72 -14.63 4.36
N ALA A 70 1.61 -14.85 3.65
CA ALA A 70 1.41 -16.09 2.90
C ALA A 70 2.47 -16.29 1.80
N HIS A 71 2.82 -15.23 1.07
CA HIS A 71 3.83 -15.28 0.02
C HIS A 71 5.21 -15.66 0.57
N ILE A 72 5.63 -15.07 1.69
CA ILE A 72 6.92 -15.39 2.34
C ILE A 72 6.93 -16.84 2.84
N ILE A 73 5.84 -17.32 3.47
CA ILE A 73 5.75 -18.71 3.94
C ILE A 73 5.95 -19.68 2.77
N ILE A 74 5.27 -19.43 1.64
CA ILE A 74 5.44 -20.26 0.43
C ILE A 74 6.87 -20.18 -0.09
N GLN A 75 7.46 -18.99 -0.18
CA GLN A 75 8.86 -18.82 -0.62
C GLN A 75 9.86 -19.55 0.29
N LEU A 76 9.63 -19.59 1.61
CA LEU A 76 10.46 -20.31 2.56
C LEU A 76 10.34 -21.83 2.39
N VAL A 77 9.11 -22.35 2.23
CA VAL A 77 8.86 -23.78 1.99
C VAL A 77 9.56 -24.26 0.72
N TYR A 78 9.54 -23.47 -0.35
CA TYR A 78 10.16 -23.81 -1.63
C TYR A 78 11.61 -23.30 -1.79
N ARG A 79 12.20 -22.68 -0.76
CA ARG A 79 13.56 -22.10 -0.75
C ARG A 79 13.85 -21.11 -1.89
N TRP A 80 12.89 -20.25 -2.22
CA TRP A 80 12.98 -19.25 -3.28
C TRP A 80 13.00 -17.80 -2.76
N LEU A 81 13.46 -17.59 -1.53
CA LEU A 81 13.51 -16.26 -0.94
C LEU A 81 14.71 -15.48 -1.49
N SER A 82 14.46 -14.32 -2.10
CA SER A 82 15.53 -13.40 -2.52
C SER A 82 15.77 -12.28 -1.52
N TRP A 83 16.99 -11.74 -1.55
CA TRP A 83 17.37 -10.58 -0.73
C TRP A 83 16.53 -9.34 -1.06
N THR A 84 16.23 -9.13 -2.35
CA THR A 84 15.38 -8.02 -2.82
C THR A 84 13.94 -8.16 -2.30
N GLY A 85 13.41 -9.39 -2.29
CA GLY A 85 12.07 -9.68 -1.78
C GLY A 85 11.99 -9.52 -0.26
N LEU A 86 13.02 -9.96 0.46
CA LEU A 86 13.13 -9.79 1.90
C LEU A 86 13.20 -8.30 2.28
N ALA A 87 13.97 -7.49 1.55
CA ALA A 87 14.04 -6.04 1.77
C ALA A 87 12.66 -5.37 1.56
N ALA A 88 11.96 -5.72 0.48
CA ALA A 88 10.60 -5.22 0.22
C ALA A 88 9.61 -5.65 1.30
N ALA A 89 9.69 -6.91 1.77
CA ALA A 89 8.86 -7.43 2.85
C ALA A 89 9.07 -6.67 4.16
N ILE A 90 10.34 -6.44 4.56
CA ILE A 90 10.68 -5.68 5.76
C ILE A 90 10.11 -4.27 5.67
N LEU A 91 10.33 -3.58 4.54
CA LEU A 91 9.79 -2.23 4.33
C LEU A 91 8.26 -2.21 4.42
N MET A 92 7.58 -3.22 3.86
CA MET A 92 6.12 -3.32 3.92
C MET A 92 5.61 -3.51 5.34
N VAL A 93 6.25 -4.39 6.11
CA VAL A 93 5.90 -4.65 7.50
C VAL A 93 6.14 -3.41 8.36
N VAL A 94 7.30 -2.76 8.22
CA VAL A 94 7.60 -1.49 8.91
C VAL A 94 6.57 -0.42 8.54
N ASN A 95 6.22 -0.31 7.26
CA ASN A 95 5.23 0.67 6.82
C ASN A 95 3.82 0.39 7.38
N GLY A 96 3.44 -0.88 7.48
CA GLY A 96 2.20 -1.33 8.10
C GLY A 96 2.16 -1.00 9.59
N PHE A 97 3.24 -1.27 10.34
CA PHE A 97 3.37 -0.90 11.74
C PHE A 97 3.32 0.61 11.95
N LEU A 98 3.99 1.38 11.09
CA LEU A 98 3.86 2.83 11.10
C LEU A 98 2.39 3.21 10.91
N GLY A 99 1.72 2.69 9.87
CA GLY A 99 0.28 2.91 9.64
C GLY A 99 -0.59 2.65 10.88
N GLY A 100 -0.36 1.52 11.55
CA GLY A 100 -1.02 1.15 12.80
C GLY A 100 -0.72 2.13 13.95
N TYR A 101 0.55 2.47 14.16
CA TYR A 101 0.99 3.45 15.16
C TYR A 101 0.29 4.81 14.98
N GLY A 102 0.19 5.28 13.74
CA GLY A 102 -0.53 6.51 13.42
C GLY A 102 -2.02 6.47 13.76
N HIS A 103 -2.64 5.31 13.57
CA HIS A 103 -4.06 5.10 13.85
C HIS A 103 -4.35 5.00 15.36
N PHE A 104 -3.64 4.10 16.06
CA PHE A 104 -3.94 3.76 17.45
C PHE A 104 -3.28 4.71 18.46
N ILE A 105 -2.02 5.10 18.24
CA ILE A 105 -1.25 5.88 19.23
C ILE A 105 -1.34 7.38 18.95
N LYS A 106 -1.07 7.81 17.71
CA LYS A 106 -1.12 9.24 17.35
C LYS A 106 -2.54 9.75 17.07
N LYS A 107 -3.56 8.88 17.07
CA LYS A 107 -4.96 9.24 16.82
C LYS A 107 -5.12 10.16 15.61
N LYS A 108 -4.36 9.91 14.54
CA LYS A 108 -4.34 10.69 13.28
C LYS A 108 -3.82 12.14 13.40
N LYS A 109 -3.20 12.54 14.51
CA LYS A 109 -2.51 13.83 14.61
C LYS A 109 -1.24 13.83 13.76
N ARG A 110 -1.05 14.88 12.95
CA ARG A 110 0.15 15.04 12.12
C ARG A 110 1.36 15.31 13.02
N SER A 111 2.40 14.50 12.84
CA SER A 111 3.71 14.65 13.51
C SER A 111 4.80 14.09 12.59
N ALA A 112 6.05 14.06 13.05
CA ALA A 112 7.19 13.46 12.34
C ALA A 112 6.87 12.04 11.80
N TRP A 113 6.08 11.24 12.53
CA TRP A 113 5.63 9.91 12.12
C TRP A 113 4.97 9.89 10.73
N PHE A 114 4.17 10.91 10.39
CA PHE A 114 3.48 10.96 9.10
C PHE A 114 4.47 11.07 7.94
N TYR A 115 5.54 11.86 8.12
CA TYR A 115 6.59 11.98 7.13
C TYR A 115 7.38 10.68 7.02
N ILE A 116 7.72 10.04 8.14
CA ILE A 116 8.43 8.75 8.16
C ILE A 116 7.60 7.68 7.43
N HIS A 117 6.31 7.53 7.76
CA HIS A 117 5.41 6.58 7.07
C HIS A 117 5.37 6.83 5.56
N ARG A 118 5.31 8.10 5.15
CA ARG A 118 5.32 8.44 3.72
C ARG A 118 6.66 8.13 3.06
N THR A 119 7.78 8.42 3.71
CA THR A 119 9.12 8.12 3.18
C THR A 119 9.33 6.61 3.04
N VAL A 120 8.95 5.83 4.06
CA VAL A 120 9.02 4.36 4.01
C VAL A 120 8.13 3.82 2.90
N ALA A 121 6.92 4.37 2.70
CA ALA A 121 6.06 3.99 1.58
C ALA A 121 6.72 4.25 0.21
N SER A 122 7.43 5.37 0.04
CA SER A 122 8.17 5.65 -1.20
C SER A 122 9.33 4.67 -1.40
N LEU A 123 10.10 4.37 -0.35
CA LEU A 123 11.19 3.38 -0.41
C LEU A 123 10.66 1.97 -0.72
N LEU A 124 9.49 1.62 -0.16
CA LEU A 124 8.83 0.35 -0.45
C LEU A 124 8.48 0.21 -1.93
N ILE A 125 7.95 1.27 -2.57
CA ILE A 125 7.66 1.25 -4.01
C ILE A 125 8.93 0.95 -4.80
N ILE A 126 10.03 1.63 -4.48
CA ILE A 126 11.33 1.42 -5.13
C ILE A 126 11.80 -0.03 -4.93
N ALA A 127 11.74 -0.55 -3.69
CA ALA A 127 12.16 -1.91 -3.39
C ALA A 127 11.32 -2.97 -4.14
N ILE A 128 10.02 -2.76 -4.28
CA ILE A 128 9.13 -3.65 -5.04
C ILE A 128 9.48 -3.61 -6.53
N VAL A 129 9.69 -2.42 -7.10
CA VAL A 129 10.11 -2.29 -8.51
C VAL A 129 11.43 -3.02 -8.74
N VAL A 130 12.42 -2.81 -7.87
CA VAL A 130 13.71 -3.52 -7.95
C VAL A 130 13.51 -5.03 -7.88
N HIS A 131 12.73 -5.53 -6.92
CA HIS A 131 12.45 -6.96 -6.78
C HIS A 131 11.79 -7.57 -8.02
N LEU A 132 10.85 -6.86 -8.65
CA LEU A 132 10.20 -7.30 -9.89
C LEU A 132 11.18 -7.30 -11.07
N VAL A 133 12.02 -6.28 -11.21
CA VAL A 133 13.01 -6.19 -12.29
C VAL A 133 14.11 -7.23 -12.14
N THR A 134 14.54 -7.56 -10.92
CA THR A 134 15.52 -8.64 -10.69
C THR A 134 14.88 -10.03 -10.72
N ASN A 135 13.60 -10.15 -11.10
CA ASN A 135 12.84 -11.40 -11.18
C ASN A 135 12.84 -12.21 -9.86
N GLY A 136 12.86 -11.54 -8.72
CA GLY A 136 12.95 -12.20 -7.43
C GLY A 136 14.19 -13.08 -7.27
N ARG A 137 15.30 -12.71 -7.90
CA ARG A 137 16.65 -13.19 -7.60
C ARG A 137 17.34 -12.25 -6.61
#